data_AF-A0A9W4RPS7-F1
#
_entry.id   AF-A0A9W4RPS7-F1
#
_cell.length_a   1.000
_cell.length_b   1.000
_cell.length_c   1.000
_cell.angle_alpha   90.00
_cell.angle_beta   90.00
_cell.angle_gamma   90.00
#
_symmetry.space_group_name_H-M   'P 1'
#
loop_
_entity.id
_entity.type
_entity.pdbx_description
1 polymer ?
#
loop_
_entity_poly.entity_id
_entity_poly.type
_entity_poly.pdbx_seq_one_letter_code
_entity_poly.pdbx_strand_id
1 'polypeptide(L)'
;FADSGDWSMWPGETIKFLADFSQVSKTQLLTEFPMKTSASFEVGYTTSPERVPSAGHEDSPRGECGIRGLDYENNSTNNDASWTVSTSLTATAAAAYLRYGRDLPLPGSKPTRLEVELCSNTLLDRYLAVRNLWNVGRFSKLGLEFGVSLHSLHLSLYWSRLSQRLSIPLLLSPRAEYSPAVFFYASAVPLVAFAARHFLAKRKRAPPMEIDLQAYINRKRAAADDIAALLTGPVEARQHAERKRRGLVILSAKFGVKEGADWALEEVADVTLAVAALVEDGKLKIPAGVRKGSMLGFWDPAPLRRKALHVRYLWKGKERTIEVMGRDELVLPPPKRSAT
;
A
#
# COMPACT_ATOMS: atom_id res chain seq x y z
N PHE A 1 -15.99 -19.86 0.63
CA PHE A 1 -16.18 -20.19 -0.79
C PHE A 1 -16.37 -18.89 -1.54
N ALA A 2 -15.67 -18.72 -2.66
CA ALA A 2 -15.54 -17.48 -3.41
C ALA A 2 -16.90 -16.81 -3.68
N ASP A 3 -17.07 -15.61 -3.16
CA ASP A 3 -18.19 -14.74 -3.49
C ASP A 3 -17.98 -14.26 -4.92
N SER A 4 -18.95 -14.54 -5.80
CA SER A 4 -18.94 -14.12 -7.19
C SER A 4 -19.16 -12.62 -7.24
N GLY A 5 -18.07 -11.86 -7.08
CA GLY A 5 -18.10 -10.41 -7.17
C GLY A 5 -18.69 -9.97 -8.52
N ASP A 6 -19.61 -9.02 -8.46
CA ASP A 6 -20.18 -8.36 -9.63
C ASP A 6 -19.06 -7.83 -10.53
N TRP A 7 -18.89 -8.46 -11.70
CA TRP A 7 -17.92 -8.04 -12.71
C TRP A 7 -18.49 -6.85 -13.49
N SER A 8 -18.48 -5.66 -12.88
CA SER A 8 -18.77 -4.41 -13.56
C SER A 8 -17.48 -3.81 -14.13
N MET A 9 -17.29 -3.90 -15.44
CA MET A 9 -16.15 -3.25 -16.11
C MET A 9 -16.34 -1.71 -16.18
N TRP A 10 -17.59 -1.24 -16.12
CA TRP A 10 -18.00 0.18 -16.21
C TRP A 10 -19.36 0.38 -15.49
N PRO A 11 -19.76 1.61 -15.14
CA PRO A 11 -21.06 1.84 -14.52
C PRO A 11 -22.19 1.48 -15.50
N GLY A 12 -22.93 0.39 -15.23
CA GLY A 12 -24.24 0.14 -15.84
C GLY A 12 -24.38 -1.04 -16.80
N GLU A 13 -23.32 -1.78 -17.17
CA GLU A 13 -23.47 -2.97 -18.02
C GLU A 13 -22.77 -4.20 -17.42
N THR A 14 -23.57 -5.22 -17.09
CA THR A 14 -23.15 -6.55 -16.65
C THR A 14 -23.05 -7.50 -17.83
N ILE A 15 -21.92 -8.20 -17.97
CA ILE A 15 -21.68 -9.17 -19.05
C ILE A 15 -22.51 -10.43 -18.79
N LYS A 16 -23.60 -10.62 -19.56
CA LYS A 16 -24.53 -11.77 -19.42
C LYS A 16 -23.89 -13.14 -19.66
N PHE A 17 -22.79 -13.20 -20.42
CA PHE A 17 -22.15 -14.47 -20.83
C PHE A 17 -21.51 -15.27 -19.68
N LEU A 18 -21.16 -14.61 -18.56
CA LEU A 18 -20.55 -15.27 -17.41
C LEU A 18 -21.57 -15.66 -16.32
N ALA A 19 -22.81 -15.15 -16.40
CA ALA A 19 -23.87 -15.48 -15.45
C ALA A 19 -24.34 -16.94 -15.59
N ASP A 20 -24.19 -17.53 -16.78
CA ASP A 20 -24.60 -18.92 -17.05
C ASP A 20 -23.67 -19.95 -16.39
N PHE A 21 -22.43 -19.57 -16.05
CA PHE A 21 -21.47 -20.45 -15.37
C PHE A 21 -21.63 -20.48 -13.85
N SER A 22 -22.43 -19.59 -13.26
CA SER A 22 -22.64 -19.53 -11.81
C SER A 22 -24.00 -20.12 -11.41
N GLN A 23 -24.23 -21.40 -11.68
CA GLN A 23 -25.31 -22.14 -11.02
C GLN A 23 -24.81 -22.67 -9.66
N VAL A 24 -24.77 -21.79 -8.66
CA VAL A 24 -24.66 -22.23 -7.25
C VAL A 24 -26.05 -22.67 -6.79
N SER A 25 -26.15 -23.85 -6.18
CA SER A 25 -27.42 -24.45 -5.80
C SER A 25 -28.14 -23.61 -4.75
N LYS A 26 -29.42 -23.30 -5.01
CA LYS A 26 -30.28 -22.49 -4.12
C LYS A 26 -30.48 -23.09 -2.72
N THR A 27 -30.13 -24.36 -2.53
CA THR A 27 -30.28 -25.08 -1.26
C THR A 27 -29.11 -24.88 -0.28
N GLN A 28 -28.00 -24.26 -0.70
CA GLN A 28 -26.89 -23.90 0.21
C GLN A 28 -27.04 -22.50 0.86
N LEU A 29 -28.05 -21.72 0.48
CA LEU A 29 -28.26 -20.32 0.93
C LEU A 29 -29.19 -20.18 2.17
N LEU A 30 -29.39 -21.25 2.94
CA LEU A 30 -30.14 -21.19 4.21
C LEU A 30 -29.22 -21.05 5.44
N THR A 31 -28.18 -20.22 5.33
CA THR A 31 -27.63 -19.54 6.50
C THR A 31 -28.15 -18.11 6.43
N GLU A 32 -29.07 -17.75 7.33
CA GLU A 32 -29.57 -16.39 7.48
C GLU A 32 -28.40 -15.41 7.46
N PHE A 33 -28.30 -14.61 6.40
CA PHE A 33 -27.37 -13.49 6.36
C PHE A 33 -27.89 -12.45 7.36
N PRO A 34 -27.16 -12.14 8.44
CA PRO A 34 -27.59 -11.09 9.33
C PRO A 34 -27.54 -9.77 8.56
N MET A 35 -28.72 -9.23 8.20
CA MET A 35 -28.90 -7.91 7.56
C MET A 35 -28.41 -6.74 8.44
N LYS A 36 -27.86 -7.02 9.62
CA LYS A 36 -27.10 -6.08 10.44
C LYS A 36 -25.64 -6.51 10.42
N THR A 37 -24.77 -5.68 9.87
CA THR A 37 -23.33 -5.79 10.08
C THR A 37 -23.08 -5.69 11.58
N SER A 38 -22.78 -6.81 12.24
CA SER A 38 -22.36 -6.81 13.64
C SER A 38 -21.11 -5.95 13.76
N ALA A 39 -21.02 -5.14 14.82
CA ALA A 39 -19.84 -4.31 15.07
C ALA A 39 -18.57 -5.18 15.00
N SER A 40 -17.64 -4.79 14.12
CA SER A 40 -16.34 -5.42 13.98
C SER A 40 -15.26 -4.46 14.47
N PHE A 41 -14.31 -4.99 15.22
CA PHE A 41 -13.13 -4.28 15.68
C PHE A 41 -11.90 -4.90 15.02
N GLU A 42 -11.19 -4.13 14.22
CA GLU A 42 -9.99 -4.57 13.53
C GLU A 42 -8.79 -3.74 13.97
N VAL A 43 -7.70 -4.43 14.31
CA VAL A 43 -6.41 -3.81 14.60
C VAL A 43 -5.37 -4.45 13.70
N GLY A 44 -4.67 -3.62 12.93
CA GLY A 44 -3.58 -4.05 12.06
C GLY A 44 -2.31 -3.27 12.36
N TYR A 45 -1.17 -3.96 12.30
CA TYR A 45 0.16 -3.38 12.44
C TYR A 45 1.06 -3.90 11.32
N THR A 46 1.73 -3.00 10.61
CA THR A 46 2.73 -3.37 9.61
C THR A 46 4.07 -2.67 9.84
N THR A 47 5.16 -3.39 9.62
CA THR A 47 6.53 -2.87 9.72
C THR A 47 7.16 -2.58 8.34
N SER A 48 6.33 -2.38 7.30
CA SER A 48 6.80 -2.20 5.92
C SER A 48 7.69 -0.94 5.76
N PRO A 49 8.79 -1.01 4.97
CA PRO A 49 9.63 0.15 4.65
C PRO A 49 8.99 1.14 3.67
N GLU A 50 7.89 0.76 3.03
CA GLU A 50 7.12 1.63 2.13
C GLU A 50 5.66 1.68 2.57
N ARG A 51 5.11 2.90 2.62
CA ARG A 51 3.69 3.20 2.84
C ARG A 51 2.90 2.87 1.57
N VAL A 52 2.96 1.62 1.12
CA VAL A 52 2.00 1.10 0.15
C VAL A 52 0.85 0.57 0.98
N PRO A 53 -0.39 1.06 0.80
CA PRO A 53 -1.53 0.40 1.41
C PRO A 53 -1.45 -1.07 1.00
N SER A 54 -1.39 -1.97 1.99
CA SER A 54 -1.47 -3.40 1.73
C SER A 54 -2.79 -3.62 1.01
N ALA A 55 -2.74 -3.70 -0.31
CA ALA A 55 -3.92 -3.84 -1.13
C ALA A 55 -4.70 -5.04 -0.60
N GLY A 56 -5.98 -4.79 -0.29
CA GLY A 56 -6.89 -5.69 0.41
C GLY A 56 -6.71 -7.14 0.00
N HIS A 57 -6.63 -8.00 1.02
CA HIS A 57 -6.81 -9.42 0.84
C HIS A 57 -8.32 -9.69 0.68
N GLU A 58 -8.69 -10.63 -0.16
CA GLU A 58 -10.09 -11.00 -0.45
C GLU A 58 -10.90 -11.42 0.80
N ASP A 59 -10.25 -11.69 1.94
CA ASP A 59 -10.89 -12.11 3.20
C ASP A 59 -11.12 -10.97 4.20
N SER A 60 -10.73 -9.72 3.90
CA SER A 60 -11.23 -8.58 4.65
C SER A 60 -12.58 -8.17 4.05
N PRO A 61 -13.71 -8.35 4.76
CA PRO A 61 -15.03 -8.02 4.24
C PRO A 61 -15.06 -6.56 3.77
N ARG A 62 -15.55 -6.35 2.55
CA ARG A 62 -15.71 -5.01 1.96
C ARG A 62 -16.57 -4.15 2.87
N GLY A 63 -15.94 -3.22 3.60
CA GLY A 63 -16.61 -2.36 4.58
C GLY A 63 -15.66 -1.77 5.60
N GLU A 64 -14.44 -1.44 5.18
CA GLU A 64 -13.35 -0.98 6.05
C GLU A 64 -13.73 0.34 6.76
N CYS A 65 -14.25 0.23 7.98
CA CYS A 65 -14.32 1.32 8.94
C CYS A 65 -13.41 0.95 10.12
N GLY A 66 -12.14 1.32 10.04
CA GLY A 66 -11.14 0.99 11.07
C GLY A 66 -10.04 2.04 11.14
N ILE A 67 -9.46 2.21 12.33
CA ILE A 67 -8.35 3.13 12.56
C ILE A 67 -7.11 2.55 11.88
N ARG A 68 -6.82 3.01 10.66
CA ARG A 68 -5.54 2.78 9.97
C ARG A 68 -4.58 3.89 10.36
N GLY A 69 -3.55 3.57 11.14
CA GLY A 69 -2.62 4.60 11.58
C GLY A 69 -1.48 4.16 12.50
N LEU A 70 -1.28 2.86 12.70
CA LEU A 70 -0.17 2.34 13.49
C LEU A 70 0.85 1.64 12.57
N ASP A 71 1.29 2.35 11.54
CA ASP A 71 2.40 1.90 10.71
C ASP A 71 3.69 2.48 11.30
N TYR A 72 4.50 1.64 11.95
CA TYR A 72 5.80 2.08 12.45
C TYR A 72 6.82 1.98 11.31
N GLU A 73 7.16 3.14 10.74
CA GLU A 73 8.29 3.27 9.84
C GLU A 73 9.58 3.03 10.63
N ASN A 74 10.10 1.80 10.58
CA ASN A 74 11.43 1.53 11.11
C ASN A 74 12.48 2.15 10.19
N ASN A 75 12.88 3.39 10.50
CA ASN A 75 13.89 4.17 9.76
C ASN A 75 15.32 3.60 9.86
N SER A 76 15.46 2.34 10.27
CA SER A 76 16.74 1.72 10.56
C SER A 76 16.91 0.46 9.73
N THR A 77 17.86 0.57 8.80
CA THR A 77 18.43 -0.47 7.92
C THR A 77 17.54 -0.98 6.80
N ASN A 78 18.21 -1.30 5.69
CA ASN A 78 17.81 -2.01 4.49
C ASN A 78 17.08 -3.33 4.81
N ASN A 79 15.90 -3.23 5.42
CA ASN A 79 15.11 -4.39 5.79
C ASN A 79 14.11 -4.61 4.66
N ASP A 80 14.53 -5.42 3.70
CA ASP A 80 13.66 -5.96 2.66
C ASP A 80 12.56 -6.87 3.24
N ALA A 81 12.53 -7.04 4.56
CA ALA A 81 11.55 -7.81 5.31
C ALA A 81 10.48 -6.92 5.94
N SER A 82 9.23 -7.39 5.92
CA SER A 82 8.05 -6.76 6.48
C SER A 82 7.24 -7.78 7.25
N TRP A 83 6.72 -7.35 8.40
CA TRP A 83 5.75 -8.11 9.18
C TRP A 83 4.42 -7.37 9.14
N THR A 84 3.33 -8.10 8.99
CA THR A 84 1.97 -7.60 9.10
C THR A 84 1.22 -8.50 10.08
N VAL A 85 0.70 -7.91 11.14
CA VAL A 85 -0.15 -8.60 12.12
C VAL A 85 -1.49 -7.92 12.07
N SER A 86 -2.58 -8.66 11.90
CA SER A 86 -3.92 -8.11 12.10
C SER A 86 -4.80 -9.06 12.91
N THR A 87 -5.67 -8.47 13.71
CA THR A 87 -6.65 -9.17 14.51
C THR A 87 -8.00 -8.52 14.26
N SER A 88 -9.01 -9.32 13.93
CA SER A 88 -10.39 -8.86 13.80
C SER A 88 -11.26 -9.58 14.81
N LEU A 89 -12.12 -8.83 15.47
CA LEU A 89 -13.10 -9.32 16.43
C LEU A 89 -14.48 -8.86 15.99
N THR A 90 -15.39 -9.80 15.85
CA THR A 90 -16.82 -9.57 15.59
C THR A 90 -17.62 -10.14 16.75
N ALA A 91 -18.91 -9.81 16.83
CA ALA A 91 -19.78 -10.32 17.89
C ALA A 91 -19.83 -11.86 17.97
N THR A 92 -19.52 -12.55 16.87
CA THR A 92 -19.66 -14.02 16.74
C THR A 92 -18.36 -14.73 16.36
N ALA A 93 -17.30 -14.01 16.01
CA ALA A 93 -16.04 -14.59 15.55
C ALA A 93 -14.82 -13.75 15.92
N ALA A 94 -13.70 -14.42 16.17
CA ALA A 94 -12.39 -13.80 16.21
C ALA A 94 -11.52 -14.37 15.09
N ALA A 95 -10.81 -13.52 14.37
CA ALA A 95 -9.78 -13.92 13.44
C ALA A 95 -8.44 -13.23 13.73
N ALA A 96 -7.37 -13.96 13.53
CA ALA A 96 -6.00 -13.47 13.63
C ALA A 96 -5.25 -13.79 12.35
N TYR A 97 -4.38 -12.86 11.96
CA TYR A 97 -3.66 -12.86 10.70
C TYR A 97 -2.22 -12.44 10.95
N LEU A 98 -1.29 -13.22 10.43
CA LEU A 98 0.15 -12.95 10.50
C LEU A 98 0.74 -13.19 9.11
N ARG A 99 1.34 -12.17 8.52
CA ARG A 99 2.11 -12.30 7.28
C ARG A 99 3.53 -11.80 7.49
N TYR A 100 4.46 -12.58 6.98
CA TYR A 100 5.86 -12.21 6.85
C TYR A 100 6.19 -12.12 5.36
N GLY A 101 6.71 -10.99 4.91
CA GLY A 101 7.13 -10.78 3.52
C GLY A 101 8.59 -10.37 3.45
N ARG A 102 9.34 -10.90 2.47
CA ARG A 102 10.72 -10.48 2.21
C ARG A 102 10.99 -10.36 0.72
N ASP A 103 11.59 -9.25 0.32
CA ASP A 103 12.12 -9.09 -1.04
C ASP A 103 13.47 -9.83 -1.14
N LEU A 104 13.56 -10.74 -2.11
CA LEU A 104 14.72 -11.57 -2.40
C LEU A 104 15.34 -11.07 -3.71
N PRO A 105 16.62 -10.65 -3.70
CA PRO A 105 17.32 -10.33 -4.93
C PRO A 105 17.57 -11.62 -5.72
N LEU A 106 17.12 -11.67 -6.97
CA LEU A 106 17.47 -12.74 -7.90
C LEU A 106 18.65 -12.30 -8.79
N PRO A 107 19.62 -13.17 -9.08
CA PRO A 107 20.70 -12.86 -10.00
C PRO A 107 20.14 -12.50 -11.39
N GLY A 108 20.41 -11.28 -11.86
CA GLY A 108 20.06 -10.83 -13.22
C GLY A 108 18.57 -10.52 -13.47
N SER A 109 17.70 -10.59 -12.46
CA SER A 109 16.27 -10.27 -12.59
C SER A 109 15.79 -9.29 -11.52
N LYS A 110 14.60 -8.73 -11.71
CA LYS A 110 13.93 -7.88 -10.71
C LYS A 110 13.73 -8.69 -9.41
N PRO A 111 13.80 -8.04 -8.23
CA PRO A 111 13.61 -8.72 -6.96
C PRO A 111 12.23 -9.37 -6.90
N THR A 112 12.16 -10.54 -6.27
CA THR A 112 10.91 -11.27 -6.03
C THR A 112 10.54 -11.16 -4.58
N ARG A 113 9.25 -11.08 -4.29
CA ARG A 113 8.77 -10.95 -2.92
C ARG A 113 8.17 -12.27 -2.48
N LEU A 114 8.79 -12.90 -1.49
CA LEU A 114 8.30 -14.11 -0.87
C LEU A 114 7.51 -13.74 0.38
N GLU A 115 6.29 -14.22 0.49
CA GLU A 115 5.39 -13.95 1.61
C GLU A 115 4.86 -15.26 2.17
N VAL A 116 4.79 -15.34 3.50
CA VAL A 116 4.21 -16.46 4.23
C VAL A 116 3.10 -15.89 5.08
N GLU A 117 1.91 -16.46 4.96
CA GLU A 117 0.67 -15.97 5.57
C GLU A 117 0.06 -17.07 6.44
N LEU A 118 -0.29 -16.72 7.66
CA LEU A 118 -1.00 -17.57 8.60
C LEU A 118 -2.26 -16.87 9.06
N CYS A 119 -3.40 -17.52 8.85
CA CYS A 119 -4.72 -17.03 9.23
C CYS A 119 -5.37 -18.06 10.16
N SER A 120 -6.04 -17.59 11.21
CA SER A 120 -6.82 -18.44 12.10
C SER A 120 -8.13 -17.74 12.42
N ASN A 121 -9.26 -18.37 12.10
CA ASN A 121 -10.60 -17.89 12.44
C ASN A 121 -11.31 -18.91 13.35
N THR A 122 -12.08 -18.44 14.33
CA THR A 122 -12.86 -19.29 15.24
C THR A 122 -14.03 -20.00 14.55
N LEU A 123 -14.52 -19.49 13.42
CA LEU A 123 -15.69 -20.05 12.77
C LEU A 123 -15.40 -21.28 11.90
N LEU A 124 -14.40 -21.27 10.99
CA LEU A 124 -14.32 -22.39 10.05
C LEU A 124 -12.97 -22.70 9.38
N ASP A 125 -11.90 -21.89 9.48
CA ASP A 125 -10.63 -22.37 8.88
C ASP A 125 -9.36 -21.77 9.48
N ARG A 126 -8.35 -22.63 9.57
CA ARG A 126 -6.94 -22.27 9.75
C ARG A 126 -6.30 -22.40 8.38
N TYR A 127 -5.58 -21.38 7.97
CA TYR A 127 -5.05 -21.28 6.63
C TYR A 127 -3.58 -20.88 6.72
N LEU A 128 -2.73 -21.57 5.96
CA LEU A 128 -1.33 -21.27 5.78
C LEU A 128 -1.11 -21.14 4.28
N ALA A 129 -0.53 -20.02 3.84
CA ALA A 129 -0.13 -19.86 2.46
C ALA A 129 1.28 -19.35 2.31
N VAL A 130 1.91 -19.79 1.24
CA VAL A 130 3.19 -19.29 0.77
C VAL A 130 2.96 -18.67 -0.60
N ARG A 131 3.27 -17.38 -0.71
CA ARG A 131 3.11 -16.59 -1.92
C ARG A 131 4.46 -16.14 -2.43
N ASN A 132 4.69 -16.27 -3.72
CA ASN A 132 5.83 -15.66 -4.40
C ASN A 132 5.33 -14.68 -5.46
N LEU A 133 5.79 -13.43 -5.38
CA LEU A 133 5.41 -12.35 -6.28
C LEU A 133 6.61 -11.95 -7.16
N TRP A 134 6.43 -12.02 -8.47
CA TRP A 134 7.36 -11.57 -9.49
C TRP A 134 6.94 -10.21 -10.06
N ASN A 135 7.90 -9.28 -10.12
CA ASN A 135 7.71 -8.03 -10.84
C ASN A 135 8.10 -8.25 -12.31
N VAL A 136 7.11 -8.39 -13.20
CA VAL A 136 7.36 -8.60 -14.65
C VAL A 136 7.54 -7.27 -15.38
N GLY A 137 6.67 -6.29 -15.08
CA GLY A 137 6.67 -4.96 -15.70
C GLY A 137 7.10 -3.85 -14.76
N ARG A 138 6.86 -2.59 -15.14
CA ARG A 138 6.89 -1.45 -14.21
C ARG A 138 5.69 -1.47 -13.26
N PHE A 139 4.51 -1.78 -13.80
CA PHE A 139 3.24 -1.80 -13.05
C PHE A 139 2.53 -3.15 -13.07
N SER A 140 3.23 -4.20 -13.54
CA SER A 140 2.67 -5.55 -13.67
C SER A 140 3.37 -6.50 -12.71
N LYS A 141 2.59 -7.20 -11.89
CA LYS A 141 3.03 -8.24 -10.99
C LYS A 141 2.36 -9.55 -11.35
N LEU A 142 3.13 -10.63 -11.29
CA LEU A 142 2.61 -12.00 -11.31
C LEU A 142 2.86 -12.61 -9.94
N GLY A 143 2.00 -13.51 -9.52
CA GLY A 143 2.13 -14.20 -8.25
C GLY A 143 1.69 -15.63 -8.35
N LEU A 144 2.33 -16.48 -7.57
CA LEU A 144 1.89 -17.82 -7.31
C LEU A 144 1.73 -17.98 -5.81
N GLU A 145 0.59 -18.47 -5.36
CA GLU A 145 0.35 -18.81 -3.97
C GLU A 145 -0.06 -20.25 -3.86
N PHE A 146 0.60 -20.94 -2.95
CA PHE A 146 0.19 -22.26 -2.52
C PHE A 146 -0.34 -22.14 -1.11
N GLY A 147 -1.60 -22.48 -0.90
CA GLY A 147 -2.23 -22.45 0.40
C GLY A 147 -2.84 -23.79 0.81
N VAL A 148 -2.80 -24.00 2.11
CA VAL A 148 -3.27 -25.20 2.80
C VAL A 148 -4.23 -24.73 3.87
N SER A 149 -5.45 -25.25 3.82
CA SER A 149 -6.42 -25.13 4.90
C SER A 149 -6.61 -26.48 5.60
N LEU A 150 -7.41 -26.52 6.66
CA LEU A 150 -7.66 -27.78 7.39
C LEU A 150 -8.27 -28.87 6.52
N HIS A 151 -9.01 -28.46 5.48
CA HIS A 151 -9.81 -29.36 4.65
C HIS A 151 -9.46 -29.28 3.16
N SER A 152 -8.70 -28.28 2.73
CA SER A 152 -8.46 -28.02 1.31
C SER A 152 -7.04 -27.58 0.98
N LEU A 153 -6.61 -27.90 -0.23
CA LEU A 153 -5.40 -27.37 -0.85
C LEU A 153 -5.80 -26.50 -2.04
N HIS A 154 -5.29 -25.27 -2.09
CA HIS A 154 -5.50 -24.38 -3.22
C HIS A 154 -4.18 -23.79 -3.73
N LEU A 155 -4.14 -23.61 -5.04
CA LEU A 155 -3.06 -22.95 -5.75
C LEU A 155 -3.65 -21.75 -6.46
N SER A 156 -3.31 -20.54 -6.03
CA SER A 156 -3.82 -19.31 -6.64
C SER A 156 -2.78 -18.67 -7.54
N LEU A 157 -3.14 -18.46 -8.80
CA LEU A 157 -2.35 -17.64 -9.73
C LEU A 157 -2.84 -16.20 -9.66
N TYR A 158 -1.94 -15.27 -9.34
CA TYR A 158 -2.22 -13.85 -9.29
C TYR A 158 -1.60 -13.13 -10.48
N TRP A 159 -2.37 -12.23 -11.05
CA TRP A 159 -1.86 -11.21 -11.95
C TRP A 159 -2.46 -9.87 -11.56
N SER A 160 -1.63 -8.83 -11.51
CA SER A 160 -2.12 -7.47 -11.31
C SER A 160 -1.39 -6.51 -12.22
N ARG A 161 -2.14 -5.62 -12.86
CA ARG A 161 -1.61 -4.49 -13.61
C ARG A 161 -2.41 -3.24 -13.29
N LEU A 162 -1.74 -2.21 -12.77
CA LEU A 162 -2.41 -0.96 -12.35
C LEU A 162 -3.56 -1.25 -11.37
N SER A 163 -4.78 -0.83 -11.69
CA SER A 163 -5.99 -1.05 -10.87
C SER A 163 -6.72 -2.37 -11.18
N GLN A 164 -6.21 -3.18 -12.10
CA GLN A 164 -6.81 -4.47 -12.46
C GLN A 164 -6.08 -5.60 -11.74
N ARG A 165 -6.83 -6.49 -11.09
CA ARG A 165 -6.32 -7.68 -10.41
C ARG A 165 -7.14 -8.88 -10.83
N LEU A 166 -6.46 -9.92 -11.27
CA LEU A 166 -7.01 -11.22 -11.60
C LEU A 166 -6.38 -12.25 -10.65
N SER A 167 -7.22 -13.02 -9.97
CA SER A 167 -6.83 -14.15 -9.14
C SER A 167 -7.56 -15.38 -9.67
N ILE A 168 -6.82 -16.42 -10.05
CA ILE A 168 -7.40 -17.70 -10.49
C ILE A 168 -7.07 -18.72 -9.40
N PRO A 169 -8.00 -19.00 -8.46
CA PRO A 169 -7.82 -20.03 -7.46
C PRO A 169 -8.07 -21.42 -8.07
N LEU A 170 -7.06 -22.27 -8.06
CA LEU A 170 -7.14 -23.67 -8.47
C LEU A 170 -7.26 -24.54 -7.21
N LEU A 171 -8.44 -25.10 -6.96
CA LEU A 171 -8.63 -26.05 -5.85
C LEU A 171 -8.00 -27.39 -6.24
N LEU A 172 -6.88 -27.75 -5.60
CA LEU A 172 -6.13 -28.96 -5.91
C LEU A 172 -6.72 -30.20 -5.22
N SER A 173 -7.10 -30.06 -3.95
CA SER A 173 -7.76 -31.15 -3.22
C SER A 173 -8.86 -30.58 -2.29
N PRO A 174 -10.12 -31.04 -2.41
CA PRO A 174 -11.23 -30.58 -1.56
C PRO A 174 -11.39 -31.36 -0.25
N ARG A 175 -10.59 -32.41 -0.03
CA ARG A 175 -10.73 -33.37 1.09
C ARG A 175 -9.38 -33.80 1.63
N ALA A 176 -8.56 -32.83 2.03
CA ALA A 176 -7.34 -33.13 2.76
C ALA A 176 -7.66 -33.15 4.26
N GLU A 177 -7.64 -34.32 4.90
CA GLU A 177 -7.88 -34.42 6.33
C GLU A 177 -6.55 -34.32 7.09
N TYR A 178 -6.24 -33.14 7.61
CA TYR A 178 -5.09 -32.93 8.49
C TYR A 178 -5.54 -32.78 9.94
N SER A 179 -4.76 -33.34 10.87
CA SER A 179 -5.00 -33.08 12.29
C SER A 179 -4.84 -31.58 12.58
N PRO A 180 -5.85 -30.91 13.19
CA PRO A 180 -5.77 -29.48 13.46
C PRO A 180 -4.60 -29.09 14.36
N ALA A 181 -4.18 -30.00 15.24
CA ALA A 181 -3.03 -29.82 16.10
C ALA A 181 -1.72 -29.84 15.29
N VAL A 182 -1.56 -30.83 14.40
CA VAL A 182 -0.37 -30.94 13.54
C VAL A 182 -0.26 -29.73 12.62
N PHE A 183 -1.36 -29.30 12.00
CA PHE A 183 -1.39 -28.11 11.16
C PHE A 183 -0.97 -26.85 11.93
N PHE A 184 -1.48 -26.68 13.15
CA PHE A 184 -1.14 -25.53 14.00
C PHE A 184 0.34 -25.53 14.41
N TYR A 185 0.86 -26.64 14.92
CA TYR A 185 2.26 -26.71 15.33
C TYR A 185 3.21 -26.59 14.13
N ALA A 186 2.89 -27.20 13.00
CA ALA A 186 3.71 -27.13 11.78
C ALA A 186 3.78 -25.73 11.17
N SER A 187 2.75 -24.91 11.37
CA SER A 187 2.67 -23.56 10.77
C SER A 187 3.01 -22.44 11.75
N ALA A 188 2.40 -22.45 12.93
CA ALA A 188 2.54 -21.38 13.91
C ALA A 188 3.91 -21.38 14.58
N VAL A 189 4.47 -22.55 14.92
CA VAL A 189 5.76 -22.63 15.63
C VAL A 189 6.90 -22.05 14.78
N PRO A 190 7.08 -22.41 13.49
CA PRO A 190 8.15 -21.83 12.68
C PRO A 190 8.00 -20.32 12.50
N LEU A 191 6.78 -19.82 12.30
CA LEU A 191 6.52 -18.39 12.12
C LEU A 191 6.81 -17.60 13.39
N VAL A 192 6.34 -18.07 14.55
CA VAL A 192 6.60 -17.42 15.84
C VAL A 192 8.07 -17.52 16.22
N ALA A 193 8.73 -18.67 15.99
CA ALA A 193 10.16 -18.82 16.23
C ALA A 193 10.98 -17.88 15.32
N PHE A 194 10.59 -17.73 14.06
CA PHE A 194 11.24 -16.82 13.12
C PHE A 194 11.00 -15.35 13.50
N ALA A 195 9.79 -14.98 13.92
CA ALA A 195 9.47 -13.64 14.44
C ALA A 195 10.28 -13.34 15.70
N ALA A 196 10.26 -14.25 16.68
CA ALA A 196 11.03 -14.14 17.92
C ALA A 196 12.52 -13.99 17.60
N ARG A 197 13.08 -14.80 16.69
CA ARG A 197 14.47 -14.62 16.24
C ARG A 197 14.68 -13.26 15.55
N HIS A 198 13.78 -12.79 14.71
CA HIS A 198 13.93 -11.51 14.00
C HIS A 198 13.95 -10.32 14.97
N PHE A 199 13.07 -10.32 15.98
CA PHE A 199 12.95 -9.22 16.95
C PHE A 199 13.88 -9.36 18.17
N LEU A 200 14.16 -10.58 18.64
CA LEU A 200 15.00 -10.86 19.80
C LEU A 200 16.47 -11.12 19.46
N ALA A 201 16.82 -11.42 18.20
CA ALA A 201 18.21 -11.40 17.80
C ALA A 201 18.71 -9.99 18.10
N LYS A 202 19.44 -9.86 19.22
CA LYS A 202 20.09 -8.61 19.62
C LYS A 202 20.74 -8.12 18.35
N ARG A 203 20.25 -6.99 17.87
CA ARG A 203 20.81 -6.31 16.72
C ARG A 203 22.25 -6.07 17.13
N LYS A 204 23.16 -6.99 16.77
CA LYS A 204 24.58 -6.71 16.78
C LYS A 204 24.60 -5.41 16.01
N ARG A 205 24.96 -4.31 16.70
CA ARG A 205 25.19 -3.04 16.02
C ARG A 205 26.21 -3.43 14.98
N ALA A 206 25.76 -3.69 13.77
CA ALA A 206 26.66 -3.80 12.66
C ALA A 206 27.47 -2.50 12.76
N PRO A 207 28.81 -2.56 12.64
CA PRO A 207 29.56 -1.32 12.46
C PRO A 207 28.79 -0.54 11.41
N PRO A 208 28.53 0.78 11.60
CA PRO A 208 27.64 1.56 10.75
C PRO A 208 28.02 1.24 9.31
N MET A 209 27.26 0.33 8.71
CA MET A 209 27.52 -0.13 7.36
C MET A 209 27.24 1.13 6.60
N GLU A 210 28.27 1.69 6.00
CA GLU A 210 28.20 2.93 5.25
C GLU A 210 27.00 2.76 4.33
N ILE A 211 25.88 3.34 4.73
CA ILE A 211 24.63 3.18 4.00
C ILE A 211 25.00 3.83 2.70
N ASP A 212 24.97 3.06 1.62
CA ASP A 212 25.14 3.61 0.29
C ASP A 212 23.97 4.58 0.09
N LEU A 213 24.21 5.82 0.51
CA LEU A 213 23.24 6.89 0.59
C LEU A 213 22.74 7.16 -0.81
N GLN A 214 23.62 6.99 -1.81
CA GLN A 214 23.30 7.10 -3.21
C GLN A 214 22.35 5.98 -3.65
N ALA A 215 22.61 4.72 -3.30
CA ALA A 215 21.68 3.63 -3.60
C ALA A 215 20.31 3.83 -2.92
N TYR A 216 20.30 4.33 -1.67
CA TYR A 216 19.06 4.66 -0.96
C TYR A 216 18.27 5.78 -1.66
N ILE A 217 18.94 6.88 -2.02
CA ILE A 217 18.34 8.01 -2.74
C ILE A 217 17.82 7.54 -4.09
N ASN A 218 18.61 6.78 -4.85
CA ASN A 218 18.22 6.24 -6.15
C ASN A 218 17.00 5.33 -6.06
N ARG A 219 16.91 4.47 -5.02
CA ARG A 219 15.72 3.62 -4.77
C ARG A 219 14.49 4.48 -4.50
N LYS A 220 14.59 5.50 -3.65
CA LYS A 220 13.47 6.40 -3.33
C LYS A 220 13.06 7.26 -4.52
N ARG A 221 14.02 7.71 -5.32
CA ARG A 221 13.77 8.41 -6.58
C ARG A 221 13.01 7.53 -7.57
N ALA A 222 13.49 6.31 -7.82
CA ALA A 222 12.81 5.39 -8.72
C ALA A 222 11.37 5.09 -8.27
N ALA A 223 11.14 4.92 -6.96
CA ALA A 223 9.80 4.76 -6.41
C ALA A 223 8.91 6.00 -6.63
N ALA A 224 9.47 7.21 -6.49
CA ALA A 224 8.76 8.45 -6.78
C ALA A 224 8.46 8.61 -8.28
N ASP A 225 9.38 8.24 -9.15
CA ASP A 225 9.22 8.27 -10.61
C ASP A 225 8.13 7.29 -11.08
N ASP A 226 8.06 6.09 -10.49
CA ASP A 226 7.00 5.12 -10.76
C ASP A 226 5.63 5.68 -10.36
N ILE A 227 5.52 6.33 -9.19
CA ILE A 227 4.30 7.01 -8.75
C ILE A 227 3.95 8.16 -9.69
N ALA A 228 4.93 8.97 -10.09
CA ALA A 228 4.72 10.09 -11.00
C ALA A 228 4.12 9.60 -12.33
N ALA A 229 4.67 8.53 -12.90
CA ALA A 229 4.17 7.92 -14.13
C ALA A 229 2.73 7.38 -14.01
N LEU A 230 2.31 6.92 -12.82
CA LEU A 230 0.92 6.53 -12.56
C LEU A 230 -0.03 7.74 -12.46
N LEU A 231 0.48 8.86 -11.95
CA LEU A 231 -0.32 10.06 -11.69
C LEU A 231 -0.45 11.00 -12.90
N THR A 232 0.46 10.95 -13.88
CA THR A 232 0.50 11.88 -15.02
C THR A 232 -0.87 12.06 -15.68
N GLY A 233 -1.50 10.99 -16.17
CA GLY A 233 -2.78 11.06 -16.88
C GLY A 233 -3.93 11.69 -16.07
N PRO A 234 -4.29 11.15 -14.87
CA PRO A 234 -5.38 11.72 -14.09
C PRO A 234 -5.09 13.14 -13.58
N VAL A 235 -3.84 13.46 -13.24
CA VAL A 235 -3.46 14.79 -12.75
C VAL A 235 -3.51 15.82 -13.87
N GLU A 236 -3.04 15.51 -15.08
CA GLU A 236 -3.14 16.41 -16.23
C GLU A 236 -4.60 16.74 -16.57
N ALA A 237 -5.48 15.74 -16.56
CA ALA A 237 -6.91 15.95 -16.79
C ALA A 237 -7.53 16.86 -15.70
N ARG A 238 -7.19 16.63 -14.42
CA ARG A 238 -7.65 17.47 -13.30
C ARG A 238 -7.12 18.90 -13.41
N GLN A 239 -5.83 19.07 -13.70
CA GLN A 239 -5.22 20.39 -13.87
C GLN A 239 -5.81 21.15 -15.07
N HIS A 240 -6.11 20.46 -16.17
CA HIS A 240 -6.73 21.09 -17.34
C HIS A 240 -8.14 21.59 -17.02
N ALA A 241 -8.93 20.83 -16.26
CA ALA A 241 -10.23 21.24 -15.76
C ALA A 241 -10.13 22.45 -14.81
N GLU A 242 -9.19 22.42 -13.85
CA GLU A 242 -8.92 23.55 -12.94
C GLU A 242 -8.49 24.80 -13.72
N ARG A 243 -7.66 24.65 -14.76
CA ARG A 243 -7.20 25.76 -15.60
C ARG A 243 -8.37 26.44 -16.32
N LYS A 244 -9.33 25.68 -16.86
CA LYS A 244 -10.55 26.21 -17.48
C LYS A 244 -11.40 27.00 -16.48
N ARG A 245 -11.49 26.50 -15.25
CA ARG A 245 -12.25 27.15 -14.16
C ARG A 245 -11.51 28.29 -13.47
N ARG A 246 -10.29 28.64 -13.95
CA ARG A 246 -9.37 29.59 -13.29
C ARG A 246 -9.12 29.25 -11.82
N GLY A 247 -9.12 27.95 -11.51
CA GLY A 247 -8.84 27.37 -10.20
C GLY A 247 -7.35 27.30 -9.89
N LEU A 248 -6.96 26.33 -9.08
CA LEU A 248 -5.58 26.16 -8.61
C LEU A 248 -4.83 25.21 -9.54
N VAL A 249 -3.77 25.68 -10.18
CA VAL A 249 -2.92 24.87 -11.06
C VAL A 249 -1.49 24.97 -10.57
N ILE A 250 -0.83 23.84 -10.35
CA ILE A 250 0.57 23.81 -9.94
C ILE A 250 1.44 23.84 -11.19
N LEU A 251 2.33 24.83 -11.29
CA LEU A 251 3.21 25.03 -12.45
C LEU A 251 4.54 24.31 -12.26
N SER A 252 5.13 24.40 -11.06
CA SER A 252 6.36 23.71 -10.70
C SER A 252 6.43 23.55 -9.19
N ALA A 253 6.84 22.39 -8.70
CA ALA A 253 7.14 22.17 -7.30
C ALA A 253 8.48 21.47 -7.15
N LYS A 254 9.40 22.10 -6.42
CA LYS A 254 10.76 21.61 -6.20
C LYS A 254 11.01 21.39 -4.71
N PHE A 255 11.61 20.26 -4.37
CA PHE A 255 11.95 19.90 -3.01
C PHE A 255 13.45 19.60 -2.89
N GLY A 256 14.15 20.35 -2.04
CA GLY A 256 15.60 20.21 -1.92
C GLY A 256 16.21 21.16 -0.89
N VAL A 257 17.53 21.15 -0.79
CA VAL A 257 18.28 22.07 0.07
C VAL A 257 18.42 23.40 -0.66
N LYS A 258 18.13 24.48 0.05
CA LYS A 258 18.18 25.84 -0.48
C LYS A 258 19.24 26.65 0.28
N GLU A 259 20.12 27.31 -0.47
CA GLU A 259 21.17 28.19 0.06
C GLU A 259 20.85 29.63 -0.38
N GLY A 260 20.05 30.33 0.43
CA GLY A 260 19.58 31.67 0.12
C GLY A 260 18.50 31.69 -0.98
N ALA A 261 18.78 32.35 -2.10
CA ALA A 261 17.85 32.44 -3.23
C ALA A 261 17.91 31.21 -4.15
N ASP A 262 19.08 30.57 -4.21
CA ASP A 262 19.36 29.48 -5.15
C ASP A 262 19.29 28.10 -4.49
N TRP A 263 19.14 27.08 -5.33
CA TRP A 263 19.26 25.69 -4.90
C TRP A 263 20.73 25.36 -4.66
N ALA A 264 21.01 24.57 -3.64
CA ALA A 264 22.36 24.04 -3.45
C ALA A 264 22.82 23.25 -4.69
N LEU A 265 24.13 23.02 -4.83
CA LEU A 265 24.69 22.15 -5.88
C LEU A 265 24.18 20.69 -5.81
N GLU A 266 23.50 20.33 -4.72
CA GLU A 266 22.85 19.03 -4.54
C GLU A 266 21.65 18.85 -5.46
N GLU A 267 21.30 17.59 -5.74
CA GLU A 267 20.16 17.28 -6.58
C GLU A 267 18.85 17.81 -5.97
N VAL A 268 17.91 18.26 -6.81
CA VAL A 268 16.61 18.78 -6.38
C VAL A 268 15.51 17.84 -6.88
N ALA A 269 14.65 17.38 -5.97
CA ALA A 269 13.53 16.54 -6.32
C ALA A 269 12.43 17.37 -7.01
N ASP A 270 12.08 16.98 -8.25
CA ASP A 270 10.87 17.49 -8.90
C ASP A 270 9.66 16.72 -8.36
N VAL A 271 8.79 17.44 -7.65
CA VAL A 271 7.59 16.90 -7.00
C VAL A 271 6.33 17.55 -7.56
N THR A 272 6.41 18.13 -8.76
CA THR A 272 5.32 18.87 -9.41
C THR A 272 4.05 18.04 -9.53
N LEU A 273 4.17 16.80 -10.06
CA LEU A 273 3.02 15.89 -10.23
C LEU A 273 2.43 15.45 -8.88
N ALA A 274 3.28 15.15 -7.90
CA ALA A 274 2.83 14.74 -6.57
C ALA A 274 2.06 15.87 -5.86
N VAL A 275 2.57 17.10 -5.89
CA VAL A 275 1.89 18.29 -5.33
C VAL A 275 0.61 18.59 -6.09
N ALA A 276 0.61 18.47 -7.41
CA ALA A 276 -0.57 18.66 -8.25
C ALA A 276 -1.68 17.63 -7.94
N ALA A 277 -1.32 16.39 -7.63
CA ALA A 277 -2.28 15.35 -7.26
C ALA A 277 -3.03 15.67 -5.96
N LEU A 278 -2.42 16.44 -5.05
CA LEU A 278 -3.03 16.88 -3.79
C LEU A 278 -4.03 18.03 -3.96
N VAL A 279 -4.14 18.63 -5.14
CA VAL A 279 -5.12 19.68 -5.39
C VAL A 279 -6.50 19.03 -5.48
N GLU A 280 -7.40 19.41 -4.58
CA GLU A 280 -8.79 18.97 -4.53
C GLU A 280 -9.74 20.16 -4.43
N ASP A 281 -10.72 20.22 -5.33
CA ASP A 281 -11.71 21.30 -5.45
C ASP A 281 -11.08 22.72 -5.43
N GLY A 282 -9.98 22.89 -6.16
CA GLY A 282 -9.24 24.14 -6.25
C GLY A 282 -8.49 24.54 -4.97
N LYS A 283 -8.32 23.61 -4.01
CA LYS A 283 -7.55 23.82 -2.78
C LYS A 283 -6.47 22.74 -2.65
N LEU A 284 -5.40 23.06 -1.95
CA LEU A 284 -4.34 22.12 -1.59
C LEU A 284 -4.01 22.34 -0.12
N LYS A 285 -3.94 21.26 0.65
CA LYS A 285 -3.58 21.29 2.07
C LYS A 285 -2.57 20.21 2.40
N ILE A 286 -1.38 20.62 2.85
CA ILE A 286 -0.40 19.75 3.48
C ILE A 286 -0.37 20.14 4.96
N PRO A 287 -0.88 19.30 5.88
CA PRO A 287 -0.97 19.64 7.29
C PRO A 287 0.42 19.77 7.93
N ALA A 288 0.50 20.57 8.99
CA ALA A 288 1.72 20.67 9.80
C ALA A 288 2.09 19.31 10.40
N GLY A 289 3.39 19.10 10.66
CA GLY A 289 3.91 17.87 11.26
C GLY A 289 4.22 16.75 10.26
N VAL A 290 3.71 16.83 9.03
CA VAL A 290 4.02 15.87 7.97
C VAL A 290 5.47 16.02 7.50
N ARG A 291 6.19 14.90 7.42
CA ARG A 291 7.51 14.84 6.79
C ARG A 291 7.34 14.85 5.27
N LYS A 292 7.52 16.01 4.64
CA LYS A 292 7.30 16.20 3.20
C LYS A 292 8.07 15.19 2.32
N GLY A 293 9.31 14.85 2.67
CA GLY A 293 10.11 13.84 1.95
C GLY A 293 9.62 12.37 2.07
N SER A 294 8.61 12.09 2.90
CA SER A 294 7.97 10.77 3.06
C SER A 294 6.54 10.76 2.46
N MET A 295 6.12 11.83 1.80
CA MET A 295 4.86 11.87 1.08
C MET A 295 4.91 11.00 -0.19
N LEU A 296 3.75 10.51 -0.61
CA LEU A 296 3.63 9.72 -1.84
C LEU A 296 4.12 10.54 -3.04
N GLY A 297 5.03 9.97 -3.84
CA GLY A 297 5.62 10.65 -5.00
C GLY A 297 6.70 11.69 -4.65
N PHE A 298 7.07 11.83 -3.38
CA PHE A 298 8.22 12.62 -2.95
C PHE A 298 9.42 11.71 -2.71
N TRP A 299 10.61 12.26 -2.89
CA TRP A 299 11.87 11.67 -2.46
C TRP A 299 12.77 12.75 -1.86
N ASP A 300 13.70 12.36 -0.99
CA ASP A 300 14.60 13.27 -0.28
C ASP A 300 16.01 13.20 -0.89
N PRO A 301 16.49 14.25 -1.58
CA PRO A 301 17.79 14.25 -2.21
C PRO A 301 18.97 14.39 -1.26
N ALA A 302 18.75 14.90 -0.04
CA ALA A 302 19.82 15.14 0.92
C ALA A 302 19.36 14.78 2.34
N PRO A 303 19.22 13.48 2.67
CA PRO A 303 18.86 13.05 4.02
C PRO A 303 19.73 13.75 5.07
N LEU A 304 19.15 14.13 6.21
CA LEU A 304 19.79 14.88 7.31
C LEU A 304 19.90 16.42 7.16
N ARG A 305 19.80 16.97 5.96
CA ARG A 305 19.77 18.44 5.78
C ARG A 305 18.35 19.01 5.94
N ARG A 306 18.23 20.33 6.13
CA ARG A 306 16.92 21.02 6.11
C ARG A 306 16.54 21.31 4.66
N LYS A 307 15.32 20.94 4.27
CA LYS A 307 14.81 21.12 2.91
C LYS A 307 13.67 22.13 2.88
N ALA A 308 13.57 22.79 1.74
CA ALA A 308 12.49 23.68 1.35
C ALA A 308 11.62 22.99 0.30
N LEU A 309 10.30 23.14 0.42
CA LEU A 309 9.38 22.91 -0.67
C LEU A 309 9.05 24.27 -1.30
N HIS A 310 9.43 24.44 -2.57
CA HIS A 310 9.15 25.63 -3.35
C HIS A 310 8.08 25.32 -4.39
N VAL A 311 6.95 26.01 -4.32
CA VAL A 311 5.80 25.76 -5.20
C VAL A 311 5.45 27.03 -5.98
N ARG A 312 5.51 26.95 -7.31
CA ARG A 312 4.95 27.93 -8.24
C ARG A 312 3.58 27.45 -8.70
N TYR A 313 2.59 28.32 -8.58
CA TYR A 313 1.21 27.97 -8.89
C TYR A 313 0.47 29.14 -9.54
N LEU A 314 -0.57 28.81 -10.30
CA LEU A 314 -1.52 29.72 -10.89
C LEU A 314 -2.82 29.65 -10.10
N TRP A 315 -3.31 30.80 -9.63
CA TRP A 315 -4.61 30.90 -8.97
C TRP A 315 -5.37 32.11 -9.52
N LYS A 316 -6.60 31.90 -9.99
CA LYS A 316 -7.41 32.96 -10.62
C LYS A 316 -6.65 33.72 -11.73
N GLY A 317 -5.81 33.00 -12.49
CA GLY A 317 -5.01 33.56 -13.57
C GLY A 317 -3.77 34.37 -13.13
N LYS A 318 -3.46 34.46 -11.83
CA LYS A 318 -2.24 35.10 -11.33
C LYS A 318 -1.24 34.06 -10.86
N GLU A 319 -0.02 34.16 -11.36
CA GLU A 319 1.08 33.33 -10.89
C GLU A 319 1.57 33.82 -9.53
N ARG A 320 1.84 32.87 -8.63
CA ARG A 320 2.38 33.10 -7.30
C ARG A 320 3.35 32.00 -6.94
N THR A 321 4.19 32.30 -5.96
CA THR A 321 5.20 31.39 -5.46
C THR A 321 5.11 31.35 -3.93
N ILE A 322 5.26 30.17 -3.36
CA ILE A 322 5.32 29.96 -1.92
C ILE A 322 6.46 29.01 -1.60
N GLU A 323 7.13 29.28 -0.50
CA GLU A 323 8.20 28.44 0.04
C GLU A 323 7.82 27.99 1.44
N VAL A 324 7.94 26.70 1.70
CA VAL A 324 7.58 26.10 2.98
C VAL A 324 8.72 25.21 3.46
N MET A 325 9.24 25.52 4.64
CA MET A 325 10.35 24.80 5.24
C MET A 325 9.88 23.63 6.10
N GLY A 326 10.69 22.57 6.16
CA GLY A 326 10.52 21.49 7.14
C GLY A 326 9.11 20.90 7.20
N ARG A 327 8.46 20.99 8.36
CA ARG A 327 7.14 20.39 8.65
C ARG A 327 6.02 21.43 8.74
N ASP A 328 6.26 22.63 8.24
CA ASP A 328 5.27 23.70 8.29
C ASP A 328 4.08 23.38 7.35
N GLU A 329 2.91 23.89 7.71
CA GLU A 329 1.68 23.70 6.93
C GLU A 329 1.78 24.43 5.57
N LEU A 330 1.22 23.82 4.52
CA LEU A 330 1.00 24.49 3.23
C LEU A 330 -0.49 24.47 2.91
N VAL A 331 -1.12 25.63 2.82
CA VAL A 331 -2.50 25.79 2.38
C VAL A 331 -2.56 26.71 1.17
N LEU A 332 -3.08 26.20 0.05
CA LEU A 332 -3.33 26.96 -1.17
C LEU A 332 -4.81 26.86 -1.57
N PRO A 333 -5.43 27.93 -2.09
CA PRO A 333 -4.95 29.31 -2.01
C PRO A 333 -4.81 29.77 -0.55
N PRO A 334 -3.93 30.75 -0.25
CA PRO A 334 -3.76 31.24 1.11
C PRO A 334 -5.10 31.75 1.66
N PRO A 335 -5.43 31.47 2.94
CA PRO A 335 -6.64 32.00 3.55
C PRO A 335 -6.63 33.52 3.45
N LYS A 336 -7.80 34.13 3.22
CA LYS A 336 -7.93 35.59 3.29
C LYS A 336 -7.45 36.00 4.68
N ARG A 337 -6.33 36.73 4.79
CA ARG A 337 -5.98 37.46 6.00
C ARG A 337 -7.17 38.37 6.31
N SER A 338 -7.93 38.08 7.36
CA SER A 338 -8.86 39.04 7.94
C SER A 338 -8.01 40.22 8.40
N ALA A 339 -8.13 41.35 7.71
CA ALA A 339 -7.56 42.60 8.19
C ALA A 339 -8.29 42.94 9.49
N THR A 340 -7.57 42.83 10.61
CA THR A 340 -7.91 43.49 11.88
C THR A 340 -7.39 44.91 11.85
#